data_AF-A0A9E4THH3-F1
#
_entry.id   AF-A0A9E4THH3-F1
#
_cell.length_a   1.000
_cell.length_b   1.000
_cell.length_c   1.000
_cell.angle_alpha   90.00
_cell.angle_beta   90.00
_cell.angle_gamma   90.00
#
_symmetry.space_group_name_H-M   'P 1'
#
loop_
_entity.id
_entity.type
_entity.pdbx_description
1 polymer ?
#
loop_
_entity_poly.entity_id
_entity_poly.type
_entity_poly.pdbx_seq_one_letter_code
_entity_poly.pdbx_strand_id
1 'polypeptide(L)'
;NERSVAVAFLLDMSASTAEAIDEAKKPSDDWGAPDDPVEYMVWLRSRRSEGMRRTYKRIVDVEKEGITLLVNSLETLGDTYGIFGFSGYGRENVEFYTIKDLDEKFTEIVPRRIDRIAPLHATRMGPAIRHTVTKLAEVDARSRFLFLISDGRPQDRGYSREGVEKEYAVHDTRQALLEARQAGITPFCLTVDKAGHDYMKTMMEDFSYEVLPDISLLPIRLPQLYRNLTT
;
A
#
# COMPACT_ATOMS: atom_id res chain seq x y z
N ASN A 1 -3.53 -31.75 -9.35
CA ASN A 1 -4.04 -30.37 -9.40
C ASN A 1 -2.88 -29.45 -9.66
N GLU A 2 -2.76 -28.94 -10.89
CA GLU A 2 -1.85 -27.84 -11.17
C GLU A 2 -2.35 -26.58 -10.46
N ARG A 3 -1.45 -25.88 -9.77
CA ARG A 3 -1.72 -24.58 -9.16
C ARG A 3 -1.97 -23.58 -10.28
N SER A 4 -3.12 -22.89 -10.27
CA SER A 4 -3.52 -21.90 -11.28
C SER A 4 -4.11 -20.69 -10.55
N VAL A 5 -3.21 -19.81 -10.12
CA VAL A 5 -3.53 -18.62 -9.34
C VAL A 5 -3.00 -17.39 -10.04
N ALA A 6 -3.85 -16.37 -10.16
CA ALA A 6 -3.47 -15.02 -10.55
C ALA A 6 -3.76 -14.03 -9.43
N VAL A 7 -2.85 -13.11 -9.14
CA VAL A 7 -3.02 -12.12 -8.08
C VAL A 7 -2.56 -10.73 -8.52
N ALA A 8 -3.36 -9.69 -8.25
CA ALA A 8 -2.93 -8.31 -8.40
C ALA A 8 -2.77 -7.65 -7.03
N PHE A 9 -1.61 -7.05 -6.79
CA PHE A 9 -1.37 -6.19 -5.63
C PHE A 9 -1.57 -4.74 -6.07
N LEU A 10 -2.55 -4.08 -5.46
CA LEU A 10 -2.89 -2.69 -5.70
C LEU A 10 -2.48 -1.86 -4.47
N LEU A 11 -1.40 -1.10 -4.64
CA LEU A 11 -0.75 -0.32 -3.60
C LEU A 11 -1.27 1.10 -3.60
N ASP A 12 -1.70 1.58 -2.45
CA ASP A 12 -1.98 2.98 -2.24
C ASP A 12 -0.67 3.76 -2.19
N MET A 13 -0.50 4.74 -3.08
CA MET A 13 0.68 5.60 -3.11
C MET A 13 0.29 7.06 -2.81
N SER A 14 -0.78 7.28 -2.06
CA SER A 14 -1.25 8.61 -1.66
C SER A 14 -0.34 9.27 -0.62
N ALA A 15 -0.54 10.56 -0.40
CA ALA A 15 0.26 11.43 0.47
C ALA A 15 0.34 10.93 1.92
N SER A 16 -0.69 10.23 2.42
CA SER A 16 -0.68 9.65 3.76
C SER A 16 0.37 8.53 3.92
N THR A 17 0.81 7.90 2.83
CA THR A 17 1.94 6.95 2.85
C THR A 17 3.32 7.62 3.02
N ALA A 18 3.37 8.96 2.99
CA ALA A 18 4.58 9.72 3.32
C ALA A 18 4.82 9.85 4.82
N GLU A 19 3.84 9.49 5.66
CA GLU A 19 3.94 9.58 7.11
C GLU A 19 5.13 8.75 7.64
N ALA A 20 5.84 9.34 8.61
CA ALA A 20 6.91 8.66 9.32
C ALA A 20 6.31 7.60 10.25
N ILE A 21 6.91 6.43 10.29
CA ILE A 21 6.56 5.42 11.29
C ILE A 21 7.03 5.98 12.63
N ASP A 22 6.08 6.25 13.52
CA ASP A 22 6.38 6.67 14.90
C ASP A 22 7.12 5.50 15.57
N GLU A 23 8.46 5.56 15.60
CA GLU A 23 9.22 4.73 16.54
C GLU A 23 8.69 5.11 17.93
N ALA A 24 8.02 4.18 18.60
CA ALA A 24 7.65 4.32 20.00
C ALA A 24 8.79 5.03 20.73
N LYS A 25 8.52 6.26 21.20
CA LYS A 25 9.49 7.17 21.81
C LYS A 25 10.64 6.37 22.44
N LYS A 26 11.79 6.32 21.75
CA LYS A 26 13.03 6.05 22.49
C LYS A 26 13.04 7.11 23.59
N PRO A 27 13.21 6.73 24.88
CA PRO A 27 13.36 7.74 25.92
C PRO A 27 14.45 8.68 25.43
N SER A 28 14.14 9.98 25.46
CA SER A 28 15.06 11.03 25.07
C SER A 28 16.44 10.72 25.63
N ASP A 29 17.37 10.34 24.77
CA ASP A 29 18.78 10.39 25.14
C ASP A 29 19.07 11.87 25.38
N ASP A 30 19.17 12.19 26.66
CA ASP A 30 19.64 13.43 27.23
C ASP A 30 20.97 13.81 26.55
N TRP A 31 21.07 14.98 25.93
CA TRP A 31 22.37 15.61 25.66
C TRP A 31 22.26 17.10 25.29
N GLY A 32 22.78 17.96 26.18
CA GLY A 32 22.83 19.42 26.06
C GLY A 32 23.91 19.89 25.08
N ALA A 33 23.60 20.90 24.27
CA ALA A 33 24.60 21.54 23.43
C ALA A 33 25.78 22.06 24.29
N PRO A 34 27.05 21.89 23.86
CA PRO A 34 28.19 22.44 24.59
C PRO A 34 28.08 23.97 24.69
N ASP A 35 28.35 24.52 25.88
CA ASP A 35 28.36 25.98 26.13
C ASP A 35 29.59 26.66 25.50
N ASP A 36 30.64 25.89 25.21
CA ASP A 36 31.85 26.42 24.57
C ASP A 36 31.61 26.75 23.07
N PRO A 37 31.92 27.97 22.61
CA PRO A 37 31.64 28.40 21.23
C PRO A 37 32.38 27.60 20.14
N VAL A 38 33.56 27.05 20.44
CA VAL A 38 34.37 26.28 19.49
C VAL A 38 33.83 24.87 19.38
N GLU A 39 33.48 24.24 20.52
CA GLU A 39 32.80 22.95 20.55
C GLU A 39 31.40 23.01 19.92
N TYR A 40 30.66 24.11 20.14
CA TYR A 40 29.36 24.36 19.51
C TYR A 40 29.45 24.43 17.98
N MET A 41 30.50 25.06 17.45
CA MET A 41 30.76 25.11 16.00
C MET A 41 31.12 23.74 15.42
N VAL A 42 31.85 22.91 16.17
CA VAL A 42 32.15 21.52 15.79
C VAL A 42 30.88 20.67 15.83
N TRP A 43 30.07 20.78 16.88
CA TRP A 43 28.77 20.12 17.02
C TRP A 43 27.81 20.47 15.87
N LEU A 44 27.72 21.75 15.49
CA LEU A 44 26.92 22.20 14.34
C LEU A 44 27.41 21.62 13.01
N ARG A 45 28.73 21.47 12.83
CA ARG A 45 29.28 20.86 11.60
C ARG A 45 29.00 19.37 11.54
N SER A 46 29.16 18.65 12.65
CA SER A 46 28.85 17.23 12.75
C SER A 46 27.38 16.94 12.43
N ARG A 47 26.45 17.79 12.89
CA ARG A 47 25.02 17.67 12.54
C ARG A 47 24.68 18.03 11.10
N ARG A 48 25.44 18.94 10.47
CA ARG A 48 25.29 19.24 9.03
C ARG A 48 25.86 18.12 8.15
N SER A 49 26.91 17.43 8.58
CA SER A 49 27.42 16.23 7.89
C SER A 49 26.57 14.97 8.12
N GLU A 50 25.79 14.92 9.20
CA GLU A 50 24.72 13.93 9.42
C GLU A 50 23.42 14.25 8.65
N GLY A 51 23.45 15.23 7.75
CA GLY A 51 22.36 15.48 6.81
C GLY A 51 22.25 14.32 5.81
N MET A 52 21.25 13.45 6.04
CA MET A 52 20.67 12.43 5.13
C MET A 52 20.95 10.94 5.44
N ARG A 53 21.01 10.55 6.71
CA ARG A 53 20.41 9.25 7.10
C ARG A 53 19.08 9.54 7.75
N ARG A 54 17.98 9.41 6.98
CA ARG A 54 16.62 9.49 7.54
C ARG A 54 16.50 8.41 8.60
N THR A 55 16.46 8.81 9.87
CA THR A 55 16.36 7.92 11.03
C THR A 55 14.96 7.36 11.25
N TYR A 56 13.99 7.71 10.41
CA TYR A 56 12.63 7.18 10.41
C TYR A 56 12.35 6.47 9.08
N LYS A 57 11.81 5.25 9.14
CA LYS A 57 11.24 4.57 7.98
C LYS A 57 9.88 5.20 7.68
N ARG A 58 9.57 5.45 6.40
CA ARG A 58 8.21 5.87 5.99
C ARG A 58 7.37 4.63 5.69
N ILE A 59 6.05 4.80 5.71
CA ILE A 59 5.09 3.72 5.36
C ILE A 59 5.46 3.11 4.00
N VAL A 60 5.68 3.94 2.98
CA VAL A 60 6.08 3.51 1.63
C VAL A 60 7.37 2.66 1.61
N ASP A 61 8.31 2.92 2.52
CA ASP A 61 9.57 2.17 2.58
C ASP A 61 9.30 0.74 3.11
N VAL A 62 8.36 0.60 4.04
CA VAL A 62 7.92 -0.71 4.57
C VAL A 62 7.03 -1.46 3.59
N GLU A 63 6.19 -0.77 2.82
CA GLU A 63 5.42 -1.37 1.72
C GLU A 63 6.36 -1.98 0.66
N LYS A 64 7.40 -1.26 0.25
CA LYS A 64 8.44 -1.76 -0.67
C LYS A 64 9.12 -3.02 -0.14
N GLU A 65 9.50 -3.04 1.13
CA GLU A 65 10.09 -4.22 1.77
C GLU A 65 9.13 -5.41 1.71
N GLY A 66 7.85 -5.20 2.04
CA GLY A 66 6.85 -6.26 2.02
C GLY A 66 6.56 -6.81 0.62
N ILE A 67 6.46 -5.94 -0.39
CA ILE A 67 6.29 -6.36 -1.78
C ILE A 67 7.50 -7.17 -2.24
N THR A 68 8.72 -6.75 -1.90
CA THR A 68 9.94 -7.45 -2.30
C THR A 68 9.98 -8.89 -1.76
N LEU A 69 9.62 -9.08 -0.49
CA LEU A 69 9.55 -10.41 0.12
C LEU A 69 8.43 -11.28 -0.47
N LEU A 70 7.29 -10.66 -0.78
CA LEU A 70 6.17 -11.31 -1.41
C LEU A 70 6.50 -11.76 -2.84
N VAL A 71 7.16 -10.91 -3.64
CA VAL A 71 7.59 -11.24 -5.01
C VAL A 71 8.46 -12.48 -5.01
N ASN A 72 9.44 -12.57 -4.10
CA ASN A 72 10.27 -13.77 -4.00
C ASN A 72 9.43 -15.05 -3.72
N SER A 73 8.36 -14.91 -2.92
CA SER A 73 7.43 -16.00 -2.64
C SER A 73 6.59 -16.38 -3.88
N LEU A 74 6.12 -15.39 -4.64
CA LEU A 74 5.32 -15.59 -5.86
C LEU A 74 6.14 -16.24 -6.98
N GLU A 75 7.38 -15.78 -7.18
CA GLU A 75 8.32 -16.38 -8.13
C GLU A 75 8.62 -17.84 -7.78
N THR A 76 8.74 -18.16 -6.49
CA THR A 76 8.97 -19.54 -6.04
C THR A 76 7.74 -20.43 -6.27
N LEU A 77 6.53 -19.89 -6.15
CA LEU A 77 5.27 -20.63 -6.31
C LEU A 77 4.83 -20.76 -7.77
N GLY A 78 5.37 -19.93 -8.67
CA GLY A 78 5.01 -19.92 -10.09
C GLY A 78 3.64 -19.29 -10.37
N ASP A 79 3.13 -18.45 -9.46
CA ASP A 79 1.84 -17.79 -9.62
C ASP A 79 1.94 -16.60 -10.59
N THR A 80 0.86 -16.35 -11.34
CA THR A 80 0.77 -15.13 -12.15
C THR A 80 0.49 -13.95 -11.23
N TYR A 81 1.23 -12.85 -11.35
CA TYR A 81 0.97 -11.70 -10.49
C TYR A 81 1.20 -10.36 -11.18
N GLY A 82 0.49 -9.33 -10.73
CA GLY A 82 0.69 -7.93 -11.12
C GLY A 82 0.94 -7.07 -9.89
N ILE A 83 1.77 -6.03 -10.06
CA ILE A 83 2.02 -5.03 -9.03
C ILE A 83 1.67 -3.68 -9.61
N PHE A 84 0.67 -3.06 -9.00
CA PHE A 84 0.10 -1.80 -9.44
C PHE A 84 0.10 -0.83 -8.27
N GLY A 85 0.22 0.45 -8.58
CA GLY A 85 0.08 1.53 -7.62
C GLY A 85 -1.00 2.49 -8.09
N PHE A 86 -1.65 3.17 -7.16
CA PHE A 86 -2.60 4.22 -7.51
C PHE A 86 -2.41 5.45 -6.64
N SER A 87 -2.75 6.59 -7.22
CA SER A 87 -2.88 7.87 -6.55
C SER A 87 -3.97 8.66 -7.27
N GLY A 88 -4.29 9.86 -6.84
CA GLY A 88 -5.24 10.68 -7.57
C GLY A 88 -5.48 12.06 -6.98
N TYR A 89 -6.22 12.88 -7.70
CA TYR A 89 -6.63 14.20 -7.28
C TYR A 89 -7.98 14.55 -7.91
N GLY A 90 -9.04 14.07 -7.28
CA GLY A 90 -10.39 14.19 -7.76
C GLY A 90 -10.76 13.24 -8.89
N ARG A 91 -12.04 13.28 -9.25
CA ARG A 91 -12.63 12.39 -10.26
C ARG A 91 -12.01 12.54 -11.65
N GLU A 92 -11.35 13.65 -11.91
CA GLU A 92 -10.77 13.99 -13.21
C GLU A 92 -9.29 13.61 -13.30
N ASN A 93 -8.66 13.19 -12.20
CA ASN A 93 -7.26 12.84 -12.18
C ASN A 93 -7.01 11.62 -11.28
N VAL A 94 -7.32 10.42 -11.75
CA VAL A 94 -6.92 9.18 -11.06
C VAL A 94 -5.69 8.63 -11.77
N GLU A 95 -4.60 8.52 -11.03
CA GLU A 95 -3.32 8.04 -11.53
C GLU A 95 -3.18 6.55 -11.23
N PHE A 96 -2.86 5.77 -12.26
CA PHE A 96 -2.62 4.34 -12.15
C PHE A 96 -1.22 4.02 -12.67
N TYR A 97 -0.45 3.31 -11.86
CA TYR A 97 0.97 3.05 -12.10
C TYR A 97 1.19 1.54 -12.23
N THR A 98 1.71 1.11 -13.38
CA THR A 98 2.14 -0.28 -13.57
C THR A 98 3.58 -0.43 -13.11
N ILE A 99 3.78 -1.11 -11.98
CA ILE A 99 5.13 -1.49 -11.50
C ILE A 99 5.57 -2.77 -12.20
N LYS A 100 4.69 -3.78 -12.24
CA LYS A 100 4.83 -5.00 -13.04
C LYS A 100 3.45 -5.40 -13.56
N ASP A 101 3.31 -5.57 -14.88
CA ASP A 101 2.05 -6.06 -15.45
C ASP A 101 1.88 -7.58 -15.25
N LEU A 102 0.67 -8.10 -15.41
CA LEU A 102 0.34 -9.51 -15.15
C LEU A 102 1.10 -10.49 -16.05
N ASP A 103 1.30 -10.12 -17.32
CA ASP A 103 2.02 -10.89 -18.36
C ASP A 103 3.54 -10.57 -18.41
N GLU A 104 3.98 -9.54 -17.70
CA GLU A 104 5.40 -9.14 -17.65
C GLU A 104 6.21 -10.15 -16.83
N LYS A 105 7.38 -10.57 -17.34
CA LYS A 105 8.32 -11.40 -16.57
C LYS A 105 9.07 -10.56 -15.53
N PHE A 106 9.36 -11.15 -14.38
CA PHE A 106 10.22 -10.51 -13.40
C PHE A 106 11.67 -10.42 -13.92
N THR A 107 12.14 -9.19 -14.13
CA THR A 107 13.49 -8.87 -14.60
C THR A 107 14.10 -7.79 -13.71
N GLU A 108 15.38 -7.48 -13.89
CA GLU A 108 16.10 -6.44 -13.13
C GLU A 108 15.47 -5.04 -13.21
N ILE A 109 14.55 -4.81 -14.15
CA ILE A 109 13.82 -3.54 -14.29
C ILE A 109 12.74 -3.40 -13.22
N VAL A 110 12.08 -4.49 -12.82
CA VAL A 110 10.97 -4.46 -11.86
C VAL A 110 11.41 -3.96 -10.48
N PRO A 111 12.52 -4.47 -9.88
CA PRO A 111 13.06 -3.91 -8.63
C PRO A 111 13.33 -2.41 -8.71
N ARG A 112 13.84 -1.91 -9.85
CA ARG A 112 14.11 -0.47 -10.04
C ARG A 112 12.82 0.36 -10.07
N ARG A 113 11.71 -0.21 -10.55
CA ARG A 113 10.40 0.45 -10.51
C ARG A 113 9.84 0.45 -9.08
N ILE A 114 9.98 -0.66 -8.35
CA ILE A 114 9.62 -0.75 -6.93
C ILE A 114 10.38 0.31 -6.11
N ASP A 115 11.69 0.44 -6.31
CA ASP A 115 12.52 1.44 -5.62
C ASP A 115 12.06 2.88 -5.86
N ARG A 116 11.49 3.14 -7.04
CA ARG A 116 10.97 4.46 -7.45
C ARG A 116 9.57 4.77 -6.94
N ILE A 117 8.87 3.81 -6.33
CA ILE A 117 7.58 4.08 -5.69
C ILE A 117 7.77 5.22 -4.67
N ALA A 118 6.95 6.25 -4.79
CA ALA A 118 6.97 7.40 -3.91
C ALA A 118 5.54 7.83 -3.60
N PRO A 119 5.28 8.38 -2.41
CA PRO A 119 3.99 8.97 -2.07
C PRO A 119 3.71 10.16 -3.00
N LEU A 120 2.48 10.25 -3.48
CA LEU A 120 1.99 11.28 -4.41
C LEU A 120 0.78 12.01 -3.81
N HIS A 121 -0.35 12.09 -4.53
CA HIS A 121 -1.51 12.93 -4.24
C HIS A 121 -2.53 12.22 -3.32
N ALA A 122 -3.84 12.37 -3.53
CA ALA A 122 -4.92 11.78 -2.75
C ALA A 122 -5.28 10.32 -3.18
N THR A 123 -6.34 9.76 -2.59
CA THR A 123 -6.70 8.32 -2.65
C THR A 123 -8.05 8.11 -3.31
N ARG A 124 -8.07 7.64 -4.58
CA ARG A 124 -9.31 7.26 -5.29
C ARG A 124 -9.32 5.78 -5.67
N MET A 125 -9.71 4.95 -4.72
CA MET A 125 -9.68 3.48 -4.84
C MET A 125 -10.61 2.91 -5.91
N GLY A 126 -11.87 3.35 -6.01
CA GLY A 126 -12.89 2.73 -6.87
C GLY A 126 -12.43 2.55 -8.34
N PRO A 127 -12.01 3.61 -9.05
CA PRO A 127 -11.50 3.48 -10.41
C PRO A 127 -10.23 2.62 -10.53
N ALA A 128 -9.31 2.69 -9.56
CA ALA A 128 -8.11 1.86 -9.56
C ALA A 128 -8.42 0.37 -9.39
N ILE A 129 -9.36 0.03 -8.49
CA ILE A 129 -9.88 -1.32 -8.32
C ILE A 129 -10.50 -1.82 -9.61
N ARG A 130 -11.40 -1.04 -10.22
CA ARG A 130 -12.07 -1.40 -11.49
C ARG A 130 -11.08 -1.65 -12.62
N HIS A 131 -10.07 -0.79 -12.77
CA HIS A 131 -9.04 -0.97 -13.78
C HIS A 131 -8.21 -2.24 -13.55
N THR A 132 -7.87 -2.52 -12.29
CA THR A 132 -7.16 -3.75 -11.91
C THR A 132 -8.01 -4.99 -12.15
N VAL A 133 -9.31 -4.92 -11.87
CA VAL A 133 -10.30 -5.98 -12.15
C VAL A 133 -10.36 -6.27 -13.65
N THR A 134 -10.39 -5.25 -14.51
CA THR A 134 -10.36 -5.45 -15.97
C THR A 134 -9.11 -6.22 -16.39
N LYS A 135 -7.93 -5.84 -15.89
CA LYS A 135 -6.67 -6.53 -16.17
C LYS A 135 -6.66 -7.99 -15.68
N LEU A 136 -7.14 -8.25 -14.47
CA LEU A 136 -7.21 -9.60 -13.91
C LEU A 136 -8.21 -10.49 -14.64
N ALA A 137 -9.33 -9.93 -15.11
CA ALA A 137 -10.36 -10.69 -15.82
C ALA A 137 -9.86 -11.29 -17.15
N GLU A 138 -8.83 -10.69 -17.76
CA GLU A 138 -8.20 -11.18 -18.99
C GLU A 138 -7.23 -12.35 -18.75
N VAL A 139 -6.81 -12.60 -17.51
CA VAL A 139 -5.87 -13.67 -17.17
C VAL A 139 -6.61 -15.00 -17.05
N ASP A 140 -6.15 -16.03 -17.75
CA ASP A 140 -6.65 -17.39 -17.60
C ASP A 140 -6.07 -18.06 -16.34
N ALA A 141 -6.79 -17.95 -15.23
CA ALA A 141 -6.44 -18.58 -13.96
C ALA A 141 -7.70 -19.09 -13.25
N ARG A 142 -7.59 -20.24 -12.59
CA ARG A 142 -8.70 -20.85 -11.84
C ARG A 142 -9.13 -19.99 -10.66
N SER A 143 -8.17 -19.41 -9.95
CA SER A 143 -8.41 -18.52 -8.82
C SER A 143 -7.74 -17.17 -9.07
N ARG A 144 -8.51 -16.07 -8.94
CA ARG A 144 -8.01 -14.71 -9.12
C ARG A 144 -8.20 -13.90 -7.84
N PHE A 145 -7.16 -13.20 -7.42
CA PHE A 145 -7.17 -12.42 -6.17
C PHE A 145 -6.78 -10.97 -6.43
N LEU A 146 -7.44 -10.04 -5.74
CA LEU A 146 -7.06 -8.62 -5.68
C LEU A 146 -6.67 -8.29 -4.25
N PHE A 147 -5.40 -7.96 -4.01
CA PHE A 147 -4.92 -7.48 -2.73
C PHE A 147 -4.82 -5.95 -2.77
N LEU A 148 -5.73 -5.28 -2.08
CA LEU A 148 -5.65 -3.86 -1.82
C LEU A 148 -4.78 -3.64 -0.57
N ILE A 149 -3.67 -2.93 -0.72
CA ILE A 149 -2.78 -2.56 0.38
C ILE A 149 -2.86 -1.04 0.49
N SER A 150 -3.44 -0.55 1.57
CA SER A 150 -3.71 0.87 1.77
C SER A 150 -3.72 1.17 3.25
N ASP A 151 -3.39 2.40 3.63
CA ASP A 151 -3.69 2.93 4.97
C ASP A 151 -5.20 2.95 5.28
N GLY A 152 -6.03 2.58 4.31
CA GLY A 152 -7.43 2.18 4.46
C GLY A 152 -8.41 3.33 4.31
N ARG A 153 -7.97 4.58 4.15
CA ARG A 153 -8.90 5.72 4.16
C ARG A 153 -9.32 6.11 2.75
N PRO A 154 -10.55 5.80 2.29
CA PRO A 154 -11.06 6.32 1.04
C PRO A 154 -11.24 7.84 1.15
N GLN A 155 -10.28 8.60 0.62
CA GLN A 155 -10.27 10.06 0.70
C GLN A 155 -9.79 10.69 -0.62
N ASP A 156 -10.68 11.43 -1.28
CA ASP A 156 -10.36 12.18 -2.51
C ASP A 156 -11.13 13.50 -2.62
N ARG A 157 -10.58 14.44 -3.40
CA ARG A 157 -11.18 15.75 -3.70
C ARG A 157 -12.43 15.60 -4.58
N GLY A 158 -13.52 16.30 -4.28
CA GLY A 158 -14.74 16.22 -5.12
C GLY A 158 -15.64 15.00 -4.85
N TYR A 159 -15.35 14.21 -3.81
CA TYR A 159 -16.40 13.53 -3.05
C TYR A 159 -17.28 14.53 -2.25
N SER A 160 -16.93 15.81 -2.28
CA SER A 160 -17.49 16.86 -1.44
C SER A 160 -18.58 17.68 -2.16
N ARG A 161 -19.81 17.57 -1.66
CA ARG A 161 -20.69 18.72 -1.41
C ARG A 161 -21.30 18.49 -0.02
N GLU A 162 -20.96 19.37 0.91
CA GLU A 162 -21.57 19.56 2.24
C GLU A 162 -21.96 18.29 3.05
N GLY A 163 -21.11 17.85 3.97
CA GLY A 163 -21.54 17.12 5.18
C GLY A 163 -21.89 15.61 5.08
N VAL A 164 -21.90 15.01 3.88
CA VAL A 164 -22.21 13.56 3.65
C VAL A 164 -20.99 12.78 3.11
N GLU A 165 -19.80 13.17 3.57
CA GLU A 165 -18.53 13.13 2.80
C GLU A 165 -17.81 11.78 2.73
N LYS A 166 -17.81 11.03 3.83
CA LYS A 166 -17.06 9.75 3.93
C LYS A 166 -17.85 8.58 3.36
N GLU A 167 -19.17 8.70 3.37
CA GLU A 167 -20.08 7.60 3.05
C GLU A 167 -20.04 7.25 1.56
N TYR A 168 -20.01 8.25 0.67
CA TYR A 168 -19.94 7.97 -0.77
C TYR A 168 -18.63 7.27 -1.16
N ALA A 169 -17.48 7.70 -0.64
CA ALA A 169 -16.19 7.11 -0.99
C ALA A 169 -16.09 5.64 -0.52
N VAL A 170 -16.65 5.35 0.66
CA VAL A 170 -16.82 4.00 1.19
C VAL A 170 -17.72 3.17 0.27
N HIS A 171 -18.88 3.71 -0.14
CA HIS A 171 -19.82 3.00 -1.02
C HIS A 171 -19.27 2.81 -2.44
N ASP A 172 -18.56 3.77 -3.03
CA ASP A 172 -17.92 3.61 -4.35
C ASP A 172 -16.86 2.51 -4.32
N THR A 173 -16.00 2.52 -3.30
CA THR A 173 -14.99 1.46 -3.11
C THR A 173 -15.68 0.10 -2.92
N ARG A 174 -16.72 0.04 -2.10
CA ARG A 174 -17.55 -1.15 -1.91
C ARG A 174 -18.16 -1.66 -3.22
N GLN A 175 -18.73 -0.77 -4.05
CA GLN A 175 -19.27 -1.17 -5.35
C GLN A 175 -18.16 -1.75 -6.25
N ALA A 176 -16.98 -1.14 -6.29
CA ALA A 176 -15.85 -1.68 -7.04
C ALA A 176 -15.41 -3.08 -6.56
N LEU A 177 -15.47 -3.35 -5.25
CA LEU A 177 -15.22 -4.69 -4.68
C LEU A 177 -16.32 -5.69 -5.07
N LEU A 178 -17.58 -5.27 -5.09
CA LEU A 178 -18.70 -6.10 -5.56
C LEU A 178 -18.55 -6.46 -7.05
N GLU A 179 -18.16 -5.49 -7.87
CA GLU A 179 -17.83 -5.71 -9.28
C GLU A 179 -16.67 -6.71 -9.45
N ALA A 180 -15.64 -6.63 -8.61
CA ALA A 180 -14.55 -7.62 -8.59
C ALA A 180 -15.08 -9.04 -8.30
N ARG A 181 -15.95 -9.19 -7.29
CA ARG A 181 -16.59 -10.46 -6.94
C ARG A 181 -17.41 -11.02 -8.09
N GLN A 182 -18.19 -10.16 -8.75
CA GLN A 182 -19.00 -10.53 -9.92
C GLN A 182 -18.14 -11.01 -11.10
N ALA A 183 -16.93 -10.46 -11.26
CA ALA A 183 -15.94 -10.91 -12.22
C ALA A 183 -15.19 -12.20 -11.80
N GLY A 184 -15.57 -12.84 -10.69
CA GLY A 184 -14.91 -14.04 -10.18
C GLY A 184 -13.53 -13.77 -9.56
N ILE A 185 -13.27 -12.53 -9.14
CA ILE A 185 -12.04 -12.12 -8.46
C ILE A 185 -12.35 -11.95 -6.98
N THR A 186 -11.52 -12.55 -6.12
CA THR A 186 -11.64 -12.45 -4.67
C THR A 186 -10.83 -11.26 -4.17
N PRO A 187 -11.47 -10.16 -3.72
CA PRO A 187 -10.73 -9.05 -3.14
C PRO A 187 -10.38 -9.31 -1.67
N PHE A 188 -9.24 -8.79 -1.26
CA PHE A 188 -8.74 -8.77 0.11
C PHE A 188 -8.15 -7.39 0.40
N CYS A 189 -8.45 -6.82 1.57
CA CYS A 189 -7.87 -5.54 1.99
C CYS A 189 -6.92 -5.73 3.17
N LEU A 190 -5.71 -5.19 3.07
CA LEU A 190 -4.75 -5.11 4.17
C LEU A 190 -4.50 -3.64 4.51
N THR A 191 -4.77 -3.26 5.77
CA THR A 191 -4.68 -1.88 6.21
C THR A 191 -4.02 -1.73 7.58
N VAL A 192 -3.61 -0.51 7.93
CA VAL A 192 -2.95 -0.16 9.20
C VAL A 192 -3.73 0.87 10.03
N ASP A 193 -4.94 1.27 9.61
CA ASP A 193 -5.72 2.29 10.32
C ASP A 193 -6.25 1.79 11.67
N LYS A 194 -5.60 2.25 12.75
CA LYS A 194 -6.05 2.03 14.14
C LYS A 194 -7.42 2.63 14.43
N ALA A 195 -7.87 3.63 13.67
CA ALA A 195 -9.19 4.24 13.78
C ALA A 195 -10.21 3.66 12.77
N GLY A 196 -9.79 2.70 11.94
CA GLY A 196 -10.53 2.28 10.74
C GLY A 196 -11.72 1.35 10.95
N HIS A 197 -12.00 0.94 12.19
CA HIS A 197 -12.96 -0.13 12.49
C HIS A 197 -14.38 0.15 11.94
N ASP A 198 -14.87 1.38 12.01
CA ASP A 198 -16.27 1.66 11.66
C ASP A 198 -16.52 1.68 10.15
N TYR A 199 -15.68 2.35 9.37
CA TYR A 199 -15.88 2.45 7.92
C TYR A 199 -15.39 1.19 7.19
N MET A 200 -14.38 0.47 7.71
CA MET A 200 -13.93 -0.79 7.12
C MET A 200 -14.99 -1.86 7.18
N LYS A 201 -15.77 -1.89 8.26
CA LYS A 201 -16.92 -2.78 8.38
C LYS A 201 -17.95 -2.51 7.28
N THR A 202 -18.25 -1.25 6.98
CA THR A 202 -19.18 -0.88 5.91
C THR A 202 -18.59 -1.12 4.52
N MET A 203 -17.31 -0.79 4.31
CA MET A 203 -16.64 -0.95 3.01
C MET A 203 -16.48 -2.42 2.62
N MET A 204 -16.04 -3.24 3.58
CA MET A 204 -15.73 -4.64 3.35
C MET A 204 -16.93 -5.55 3.58
N GLU A 205 -17.78 -5.32 4.59
CA GLU A 205 -18.91 -6.19 5.01
C GLU A 205 -18.62 -7.70 4.90
N ASP A 206 -18.95 -8.34 3.77
CA ASP A 206 -18.73 -9.76 3.50
C ASP A 206 -17.32 -10.11 2.97
N PHE A 207 -16.51 -9.11 2.67
CA PHE A 207 -15.16 -9.27 2.12
C PHE A 207 -14.12 -9.43 3.23
N SER A 208 -13.10 -10.23 2.97
CA SER A 208 -12.01 -10.45 3.90
C SER A 208 -11.08 -9.23 3.97
N TYR A 209 -10.73 -8.81 5.18
CA TYR A 209 -9.74 -7.77 5.43
C TYR A 209 -8.95 -8.05 6.71
N GLU A 210 -7.76 -7.47 6.83
CA GLU A 210 -6.98 -7.45 8.07
C GLU A 210 -6.50 -6.03 8.37
N VAL A 211 -6.69 -5.59 9.62
CA VAL A 211 -6.14 -4.35 10.16
C VAL A 211 -4.90 -4.70 10.97
N LEU A 212 -3.73 -4.34 10.47
CA LEU A 212 -2.47 -4.47 11.17
C LEU A 212 -2.38 -3.42 12.27
N PRO A 213 -1.94 -3.80 13.49
CA PRO A 213 -1.73 -2.85 14.58
C PRO A 213 -0.52 -1.93 14.33
N ASP A 214 0.38 -2.33 13.43
CA ASP A 214 1.58 -1.60 13.04
C ASP A 214 1.96 -1.96 11.60
N ILE A 215 2.25 -0.96 10.78
CA ILE A 215 2.74 -1.12 9.41
C ILE A 215 4.04 -1.90 9.35
N SER A 216 4.88 -1.84 10.39
CA SER A 216 6.13 -2.60 10.49
C SER A 216 5.95 -4.12 10.35
N LEU A 217 4.72 -4.62 10.60
CA LEU A 217 4.37 -6.03 10.45
C LEU A 217 4.06 -6.43 9.01
N LEU A 218 3.81 -5.48 8.11
CA LEU A 218 3.42 -5.73 6.73
C LEU A 218 4.36 -6.71 6.00
N PRO A 219 5.71 -6.58 6.07
CA PRO A 219 6.60 -7.46 5.32
C PRO A 219 6.54 -8.92 5.76
N ILE A 220 6.20 -9.18 7.01
CA ILE A 220 6.08 -10.54 7.56
C ILE A 220 4.67 -11.08 7.30
N ARG A 221 3.64 -10.25 7.47
CA ARG A 221 2.23 -10.66 7.42
C ARG A 221 1.72 -10.84 6.00
N LEU A 222 2.16 -10.02 5.04
CA LEU A 222 1.70 -10.10 3.67
C LEU A 222 1.98 -11.47 3.00
N PRO A 223 3.21 -12.05 3.08
CA PRO A 223 3.46 -13.40 2.56
C PRO A 223 2.72 -14.51 3.32
N GLN A 224 2.43 -14.33 4.61
CA GLN A 224 1.63 -15.28 5.39
C GLN A 224 0.17 -15.28 4.92
N LEU A 225 -0.41 -14.09 4.75
CA LEU A 225 -1.79 -13.92 4.27
C LEU A 225 -1.97 -14.48 2.88
N TYR A 226 -1.04 -14.18 1.97
CA TYR A 226 -1.05 -14.72 0.63
C TYR A 226 -1.12 -16.26 0.63
N ARG A 227 -0.26 -16.91 1.42
CA ARG A 227 -0.26 -18.38 1.54
C ARG A 227 -1.59 -18.91 2.09
N ASN A 228 -2.12 -18.29 3.13
CA ASN A 228 -3.37 -18.75 3.76
C ASN A 228 -4.59 -18.61 2.85
N LEU A 229 -4.61 -17.60 1.98
CA LEU A 229 -5.75 -17.30 1.10
C LEU A 229 -5.70 -18.04 -0.24
N THR A 230 -4.51 -18.49 -0.66
CA THR A 230 -4.30 -19.15 -1.96
C THR A 230 -4.03 -20.66 -1.88
N THR A 231 -4.12 -21.23 -0.69
CA THR A 231 -4.01 -22.69 -0.45
C THR A 231 -5.41 -23.30 -0.38
#